data_AF-A0A958BPL4-F1
#
_entry.id   AF-A0A958BPL4-F1
#
_cell.length_a   1.000
_cell.length_b   1.000
_cell.length_c   1.000
_cell.angle_alpha   90.00
_cell.angle_beta   90.00
_cell.angle_gamma   90.00
#
_symmetry.space_group_name_H-M   'P 1'
#
loop_
_entity.id
_entity.type
_entity.pdbx_description
1 polymer ?
#
loop_
_entity_poly.entity_id
_entity_poly.type
_entity_poly.pdbx_seq_one_letter_code
_entity_poly.pdbx_strand_id
1 'polypeptide(L)'
;MSHAIHRFWAFVALFAIVATTSACGGKKAVLAPEWEQLKPSCMAVLPVQNESTDGEAPAVFRRLLEEKLPAKGYRVPPRDFVDKIL
;
A
#
# COMPACT_ATOMS: atom_id res chain seq x y z
N MET A 1 23.05 -37.27 21.49
CA MET A 1 22.23 -37.06 20.26
C MET A 1 20.86 -36.40 20.52
N SER A 2 20.23 -36.55 21.70
CA SER A 2 18.89 -35.99 22.00
C SER A 2 18.81 -34.44 21.98
N HIS A 3 19.82 -33.73 22.51
CA HIS A 3 19.79 -32.25 22.56
C HIS A 3 19.86 -31.55 21.20
N ALA A 4 20.49 -32.17 20.20
CA ALA A 4 20.56 -31.61 18.84
C ALA A 4 19.18 -31.64 18.15
N ILE A 5 18.41 -32.71 18.41
CA ILE A 5 17.08 -32.90 17.85
C ILE A 5 16.11 -31.87 18.45
N HIS A 6 16.14 -31.64 19.77
CA HIS A 6 15.30 -30.61 20.40
C HIS A 6 15.61 -29.19 19.91
N ARG A 7 16.89 -28.86 19.68
CA ARG A 7 17.29 -27.55 19.14
C ARG A 7 16.83 -27.36 17.69
N PHE A 8 16.87 -28.42 16.88
CA PHE A 8 16.38 -28.40 15.51
C PHE A 8 14.86 -28.15 15.46
N TRP A 9 14.07 -28.86 16.26
CA TRP A 9 12.63 -28.66 16.34
C TRP A 9 12.24 -27.27 16.88
N ALA A 10 13.00 -26.75 17.86
CA ALA A 10 12.79 -25.39 18.36
C ALA A 10 13.05 -24.32 17.28
N PHE A 11 14.05 -24.51 16.44
CA PHE A 11 14.32 -23.62 15.30
C PHE A 11 13.21 -23.68 14.25
N VAL A 12 12.70 -24.88 13.93
CA VAL A 12 11.58 -25.05 12.99
C VAL A 12 10.32 -24.37 13.53
N ALA A 13 10.03 -24.53 14.82
CA ALA A 13 8.90 -23.88 15.47
C ALA A 13 9.02 -22.34 15.46
N LEU A 14 10.21 -21.80 15.75
CA LEU A 14 10.46 -20.36 15.71
C LEU A 14 10.30 -19.79 14.30
N PHE A 15 10.82 -20.48 13.28
CA PHE A 15 10.68 -20.07 11.88
C PHE A 15 9.21 -20.07 11.44
N ALA A 16 8.43 -21.07 11.84
CA ALA A 16 6.99 -21.13 11.56
C ALA A 16 6.21 -19.98 12.20
N ILE A 17 6.58 -19.55 13.42
CA ILE A 17 5.95 -18.40 14.10
C ILE A 17 6.28 -17.09 13.38
N VAL A 18 7.53 -16.90 12.95
CA VAL A 18 7.92 -15.69 12.19
C VAL A 18 7.25 -15.65 10.81
N ALA A 19 7.14 -16.79 10.14
CA ALA A 19 6.48 -16.90 8.83
C ALA A 19 4.95 -16.66 8.91
N THR A 20 4.30 -16.99 10.04
CA THR A 20 2.85 -16.81 10.21
C THR A 20 2.47 -15.42 10.73
N THR A 21 3.35 -14.75 11.46
CA THR A 21 3.10 -13.38 11.97
C THR A 21 3.33 -12.27 10.92
N SER A 22 3.90 -12.60 9.77
CA SER A 22 4.10 -11.68 8.64
C SER A 22 2.95 -11.70 7.62
N ALA A 23 1.81 -12.33 7.96
CA ALA A 23 0.62 -12.37 7.11
C ALA A 23 -0.08 -10.99 7.05
N CYS A 24 0.31 -10.21 6.04
CA CYS A 24 -0.38 -9.02 5.56
C CYS A 24 -1.90 -9.23 5.45
N GLY A 25 -2.67 -8.58 6.32
CA GLY A 25 -4.11 -8.38 6.13
C GLY A 25 -4.37 -7.27 5.10
N GLY A 26 -4.53 -7.63 3.84
CA GLY A 26 -4.98 -6.69 2.80
C GLY A 26 -6.48 -6.41 2.93
N LYS A 27 -6.88 -5.12 3.00
CA LYS A 27 -8.29 -4.76 2.88
C LYS A 27 -8.73 -4.93 1.43
N LYS A 28 -9.85 -5.63 1.19
CA LYS A 28 -10.49 -5.67 -0.13
C LYS A 28 -11.06 -4.29 -0.45
N ALA A 29 -10.67 -3.71 -1.57
CA ALA A 29 -11.30 -2.50 -2.08
C ALA A 29 -12.72 -2.85 -2.54
N VAL A 30 -13.73 -2.13 -2.04
CA VAL A 30 -15.09 -2.18 -2.59
C VAL A 30 -15.15 -1.16 -3.71
N LEU A 31 -15.39 -1.62 -4.93
CA LEU A 31 -15.56 -0.75 -6.09
C LEU A 31 -17.05 -0.43 -6.25
N ALA A 32 -17.35 0.76 -6.77
CA ALA A 32 -18.71 1.09 -7.20
C ALA A 32 -19.14 0.13 -8.32
N PRO A 33 -20.42 -0.31 -8.36
CA PRO A 33 -20.91 -1.27 -9.36
C PRO A 33 -20.63 -0.83 -10.82
N GLU A 34 -20.67 0.47 -11.07
CA GLU A 34 -20.50 1.10 -12.38
C GLU A 34 -19.04 1.45 -12.71
N TRP A 35 -18.07 1.11 -11.85
CA TRP A 35 -16.67 1.50 -12.00
C TRP A 35 -16.04 1.11 -13.35
N GLU A 36 -16.30 -0.13 -13.81
CA GLU A 36 -15.80 -0.63 -15.10
C GLU A 36 -16.32 0.19 -16.27
N GLN A 37 -17.57 0.68 -16.18
CA GLN A 37 -18.23 1.45 -17.24
C GLN A 37 -17.78 2.92 -17.24
N LEU A 38 -17.40 3.45 -16.08
CA LEU A 38 -17.04 4.85 -15.86
C LEU A 38 -15.54 5.06 -15.67
N LYS A 39 -14.70 4.11 -16.12
CA LYS A 39 -13.26 4.16 -15.89
C LYS A 39 -12.69 5.50 -16.37
N PRO A 40 -12.16 6.35 -15.47
CA PRO A 40 -11.77 7.70 -15.84
C PRO A 40 -10.46 7.68 -16.62
N SER A 41 -10.30 8.62 -17.55
CA SER A 41 -9.03 8.80 -18.28
C SER A 41 -8.04 9.72 -17.56
N CYS A 42 -8.50 10.39 -16.50
CA CYS A 42 -7.73 11.34 -15.70
C CYS A 42 -8.04 11.14 -14.22
N MET A 43 -7.01 11.10 -13.36
CA MET A 43 -7.14 10.93 -11.92
C MET A 43 -6.28 11.97 -11.19
N ALA A 44 -6.89 12.76 -10.32
CA ALA A 44 -6.18 13.70 -9.46
C ALA A 44 -5.76 13.04 -8.14
N VAL A 45 -4.53 13.29 -7.72
CA VAL A 45 -4.02 12.83 -6.42
C VAL A 45 -4.26 13.92 -5.38
N LEU A 46 -5.24 13.70 -4.51
CA LEU A 46 -5.62 14.64 -3.45
C LEU A 46 -4.57 14.69 -2.31
N PRO A 47 -4.55 15.76 -1.51
CA PRO A 47 -3.88 15.76 -0.21
C PRO A 47 -4.37 14.59 0.65
N VAL A 48 -3.43 13.88 1.28
CA VAL A 48 -3.70 12.64 2.01
C VAL A 48 -3.70 12.95 3.50
N GLN A 49 -4.74 12.51 4.20
CA GLN A 49 -4.79 12.61 5.65
C GLN A 49 -3.74 11.70 6.28
N ASN A 50 -2.90 12.26 7.16
CA ASN A 50 -1.89 11.49 7.87
C ASN A 50 -2.44 10.96 9.18
N GLU A 51 -2.55 9.64 9.31
CA GLU A 51 -2.93 8.95 10.55
C GLU A 51 -1.73 8.27 11.22
N SER A 52 -0.52 8.50 10.71
CA SER A 52 0.73 7.93 11.24
C SER A 52 1.53 8.98 12.01
N THR A 53 2.53 8.51 12.76
CA THR A 53 3.50 9.39 13.42
C THR A 53 4.58 9.92 12.47
N ASP A 54 4.65 9.42 11.24
CA ASP A 54 5.62 9.84 10.24
C ASP A 54 5.10 11.07 9.50
N GLY A 55 5.75 12.22 9.71
CA GLY A 55 5.38 13.48 9.07
C GLY A 55 5.51 13.49 7.54
N GLU A 56 6.39 12.66 6.98
CA GLU A 56 6.68 12.63 5.54
C GLU A 56 5.78 11.65 4.77
N ALA A 57 5.03 10.80 5.48
CA ALA A 57 4.20 9.76 4.88
C ALA A 57 3.25 10.28 3.78
N PRO A 58 2.54 11.41 3.96
CA PRO A 58 1.67 11.95 2.90
C PRO A 58 2.43 12.35 1.63
N ALA A 59 3.59 12.98 1.78
CA ALA A 59 4.38 13.46 0.65
C ALA A 59 4.94 12.29 -0.17
N VAL A 60 5.46 11.27 0.51
CA VAL A 60 5.93 10.03 -0.12
C VAL A 60 4.79 9.30 -0.80
N PHE A 61 3.65 9.16 -0.14
CA PHE A 61 2.49 8.47 -0.71
C PHE A 61 1.97 9.16 -1.97
N ARG A 62 1.80 10.49 -1.96
CA ARG A 62 1.36 11.24 -3.14
C ARG A 62 2.33 11.07 -4.31
N ARG A 63 3.64 11.14 -4.05
CA ARG A 63 4.67 10.92 -5.07
C ARG A 63 4.57 9.52 -5.69
N LEU A 64 4.39 8.49 -4.87
CA LEU A 64 4.23 7.11 -5.35
C LEU A 64 2.99 6.94 -6.25
N LEU A 65 1.89 7.64 -5.94
CA LEU A 65 0.70 7.62 -6.78
C LEU A 65 0.90 8.37 -8.10
N GLU A 66 1.54 9.53 -8.06
CA GLU A 66 1.88 10.33 -9.25
C GLU A 66 2.78 9.55 -10.22
N GLU A 67 3.66 8.68 -9.72
CA GLU A 67 4.50 7.80 -10.55
C GLU A 67 3.73 6.57 -11.06
N LYS A 68 2.86 5.97 -10.23
CA LYS A 68 2.15 4.72 -10.57
C LYS A 68 0.94 4.90 -11.48
N LEU A 69 0.21 6.01 -11.36
CA LEU A 69 -1.01 6.24 -12.13
C LEU A 69 -0.75 6.41 -13.65
N PRO A 70 0.28 7.16 -14.09
CA PRO A 70 0.67 7.22 -15.50
C PRO A 70 1.10 5.86 -16.04
N ALA A 71 1.83 5.07 -15.25
CA ALA A 71 2.22 3.70 -15.63
C ALA A 71 1.00 2.76 -15.84
N LYS A 72 -0.17 3.11 -15.28
CA LYS A 72 -1.45 2.41 -15.50
C LYS A 72 -2.30 3.02 -16.61
N GLY A 73 -1.79 4.03 -17.32
CA GLY A 73 -2.46 4.69 -18.45
C GLY A 73 -3.36 5.86 -18.07
N TYR A 74 -3.32 6.33 -16.82
CA TYR A 74 -4.10 7.50 -16.39
C TYR A 74 -3.33 8.80 -16.59
N ARG A 75 -4.01 9.85 -17.05
CA ARG A 75 -3.47 11.20 -16.96
C ARG A 75 -3.56 11.68 -15.50
N VAL A 76 -2.51 12.36 -15.03
CA VAL A 76 -2.46 12.90 -13.67
C VAL A 76 -2.15 14.39 -13.78
N PRO A 77 -3.02 15.28 -13.25
CA PRO A 77 -2.74 16.71 -13.22
C PRO A 77 -1.59 17.03 -12.25
N PRO A 78 -0.84 18.13 -12.47
CA PRO A 78 0.22 18.55 -11.56
C PRO A 78 -0.30 18.79 -10.14
N ARG A 79 0.49 18.41 -9.13
CA ARG A 79 0.16 18.58 -7.71
C ARG A 79 -0.22 20.02 -7.38
N ASP A 80 0.60 20.98 -7.80
CA ASP A 80 0.38 22.42 -7.54
C ASP A 80 -0.94 22.94 -8.11
N PHE A 81 -1.47 22.31 -9.16
CA PHE A 81 -2.77 22.66 -9.72
C PHE A 81 -3.90 22.13 -8.84
N VAL A 82 -3.79 20.89 -8.37
CA VAL A 82 -4.79 20.27 -7.47
C VAL A 82 -4.84 21.01 -6.13
N ASP A 83 -3.68 21.33 -5.56
CA ASP A 83 -3.56 21.97 -4.25
C ASP A 83 -4.00 23.45 -4.26
N LYS A 84 -4.13 24.08 -5.43
CA LYS A 84 -4.69 25.45 -5.55
C LYS A 84 -6.21 25.50 -5.55
N ILE A 85 -6.86 24.37 -5.85
CA ILE A 85 -8.33 24.29 -6.05
C ILE A 85 -9.03 23.81 -4.77
N LEU A 86 -8.29 23.19 -3.85
CA LEU A 86 -8.76 22.63 -2.58
C LEU A 86 -8.28 23.47 -1.41
#